data_AF-A0A506RVR9-F1
#
_entry.id   AF-A0A506RVR9-F1
#
_cell.length_a   1.000
_cell.length_b   1.000
_cell.length_c   1.000
_cell.angle_alpha   90.00
_cell.angle_beta   90.00
_cell.angle_gamma   90.00
#
_symmetry.space_group_name_H-M   'P 1'
#
loop_
_entity.id
_entity.type
_entity.pdbx_description
1 polymer ?
#
loop_
_entity_poly.entity_id
_entity_poly.type
_entity_poly.pdbx_seq_one_letter_code
_entity_poly.pdbx_strand_id
1 'polypeptide(L)'
;MDFDFVTDVTGQPLAKCDIETEAFGDWLSHDIGTSKPAISALIAKLEQVLNRTLSHYEYTGKIYHLVIEDDEVDVFLNNSELAHSEFEDDAIDGPVAGCGLVEFKHLLESWLTFIG
;
A
#
# COMPACT_ATOMS: atom_id res chain seq x y z
N MET A 1 7.25 -6.93 -8.79
CA MET A 1 5.99 -7.31 -8.13
C MET A 1 5.10 -8.04 -9.11
N ASP A 2 4.93 -9.34 -8.88
CA ASP A 2 3.89 -10.15 -9.51
C ASP A 2 2.64 -10.15 -8.62
N PHE A 3 1.46 -10.15 -9.23
CA PHE A 3 0.20 -10.14 -8.50
C PHE A 3 -0.94 -10.84 -9.25
N ASP A 4 -1.93 -11.27 -8.49
CA ASP A 4 -3.17 -11.84 -8.97
C ASP A 4 -4.36 -11.35 -8.14
N PHE A 5 -5.54 -11.29 -8.75
CA PHE A 5 -6.76 -10.85 -8.07
C PHE A 5 -7.79 -11.96 -8.04
N VAL A 6 -8.42 -12.12 -6.88
CA VAL A 6 -9.46 -13.13 -6.67
C VAL A 6 -10.65 -12.51 -5.96
N THR A 7 -11.82 -13.11 -6.13
CA THR A 7 -12.98 -12.81 -5.30
C THR A 7 -13.13 -13.94 -4.29
N ASP A 8 -13.22 -13.59 -3.01
CA ASP A 8 -13.39 -14.57 -1.95
C ASP A 8 -14.81 -15.18 -1.96
N VAL A 9 -15.05 -16.13 -1.05
CA VAL A 9 -16.35 -16.81 -0.93
C VAL A 9 -17.49 -15.89 -0.49
N THR A 10 -17.17 -14.71 0.05
CA THR A 10 -18.13 -13.68 0.49
C THR A 10 -18.40 -12.63 -0.59
N GLY A 11 -17.70 -12.70 -1.74
CA GLY A 11 -17.81 -11.73 -2.81
C GLY A 11 -16.87 -10.54 -2.65
N GLN A 12 -15.98 -10.53 -1.65
CA GLN A 12 -15.01 -9.45 -1.46
C GLN A 12 -13.79 -9.67 -2.38
N PRO A 13 -13.34 -8.63 -3.09
CA PRO A 13 -12.13 -8.72 -3.90
C PRO A 13 -10.90 -8.76 -3.00
N LEU A 14 -9.92 -9.59 -3.35
CA LEU A 14 -8.63 -9.72 -2.68
C LEU A 14 -7.49 -9.63 -3.71
N ALA A 15 -6.44 -8.91 -3.35
CA ALA A 15 -5.18 -8.86 -4.06
C ALA A 15 -4.14 -9.76 -3.40
N LYS A 16 -3.43 -10.54 -4.22
CA LYS A 16 -2.34 -11.40 -3.79
C LYS A 16 -1.08 -11.01 -4.55
N CYS A 17 -0.03 -10.67 -3.83
CA CYS A 17 1.28 -10.38 -4.40
C CYS A 17 2.24 -11.54 -4.10
N ASP A 18 3.41 -11.52 -4.73
CA ASP A 18 4.51 -12.43 -4.36
C ASP A 18 4.96 -12.23 -2.89
N ILE A 19 5.71 -13.21 -2.36
CA ILE A 19 6.08 -13.25 -0.93
C ILE A 19 6.85 -12.00 -0.49
N GLU A 20 7.67 -11.41 -1.36
CA GLU A 20 8.47 -10.22 -1.04
C GLU A 20 7.60 -8.96 -0.94
N THR A 21 6.43 -8.97 -1.57
CA THR A 21 5.51 -7.84 -1.67
C THR A 21 4.12 -8.15 -1.12
N GLU A 22 3.97 -9.21 -0.32
CA GLU A 22 2.68 -9.71 0.19
C GLU A 22 1.88 -8.62 0.90
N ALA A 23 2.56 -7.75 1.67
CA ALA A 23 1.94 -6.66 2.41
C ALA A 23 1.21 -5.64 1.52
N PHE A 24 1.63 -5.46 0.26
CA PHE A 24 0.89 -4.62 -0.70
C PHE A 24 -0.47 -5.22 -1.06
N GLY A 25 -0.52 -6.53 -1.28
CA GLY A 25 -1.77 -7.23 -1.56
C GLY A 25 -2.73 -7.17 -0.36
N ASP A 26 -2.19 -7.36 0.84
CA ASP A 26 -2.96 -7.28 2.08
C ASP A 26 -3.49 -5.86 2.35
N TRP A 27 -2.64 -4.84 2.23
CA TRP A 27 -3.04 -3.44 2.32
C TRP A 27 -4.09 -3.08 1.27
N LEU A 28 -3.91 -3.49 0.01
CA LEU A 28 -4.84 -3.19 -1.07
C LEU A 28 -6.22 -3.81 -0.82
N SER A 29 -6.24 -5.03 -0.27
CA SER A 29 -7.46 -5.76 0.06
C SER A 29 -8.20 -5.17 1.26
N HIS A 30 -7.47 -4.82 2.33
CA HIS A 30 -8.06 -4.59 3.65
C HIS A 30 -8.07 -3.11 4.10
N ASP A 31 -7.12 -2.29 3.64
CA ASP A 31 -7.02 -0.89 4.04
C ASP A 31 -7.70 0.05 3.05
N ILE A 32 -7.38 -0.08 1.76
CA ILE A 32 -8.00 0.75 0.71
C ILE A 32 -9.25 0.10 0.10
N GLY A 33 -9.24 -1.24 -0.03
CA GLY A 33 -10.35 -2.05 -0.52
C GLY A 33 -10.86 -1.61 -1.89
N THR A 34 -12.19 -1.43 -2.00
CA THR A 34 -12.87 -1.10 -3.28
C THR A 34 -13.15 0.39 -3.46
N SER A 35 -12.51 1.27 -2.68
CA SER A 35 -12.74 2.71 -2.78
C SER A 35 -12.05 3.30 -4.02
N LYS A 36 -12.74 3.25 -5.17
CA LYS A 36 -12.22 3.81 -6.43
C LYS A 36 -11.75 5.25 -6.30
N PRO A 37 -12.47 6.16 -5.60
CA PRO A 37 -11.98 7.52 -5.43
C PRO A 37 -10.64 7.59 -4.67
N ALA A 38 -10.45 6.74 -3.65
CA ALA A 38 -9.19 6.68 -2.92
C ALA A 38 -8.06 6.12 -3.80
N ILE A 39 -8.33 5.06 -4.56
CA ILE A 39 -7.34 4.46 -5.45
C ILE A 39 -6.94 5.45 -6.56
N SER A 40 -7.90 6.10 -7.22
CA SER A 40 -7.60 7.11 -8.24
C SER A 40 -6.85 8.32 -7.68
N ALA A 41 -7.18 8.76 -6.46
CA ALA A 41 -6.46 9.84 -5.80
C ALA A 41 -5.01 9.43 -5.48
N LEU A 42 -4.78 8.19 -5.05
CA LEU A 42 -3.45 7.65 -4.80
C LEU A 42 -2.64 7.53 -6.10
N ILE A 43 -3.23 7.02 -7.18
CA ILE A 43 -2.59 6.99 -8.51
C ILE A 43 -2.15 8.40 -8.93
N ALA A 44 -3.01 9.41 -8.75
CA ALA A 44 -2.66 10.80 -9.08
C ALA A 44 -1.51 11.35 -8.19
N LYS A 45 -1.38 10.87 -6.95
CA LYS A 45 -0.24 11.19 -6.07
C LYS A 45 1.04 10.50 -6.52
N LEU A 46 0.98 9.23 -6.91
CA LEU A 46 2.12 8.52 -7.49
C LEU A 46 2.61 9.21 -8.77
N GLU A 47 1.71 9.71 -9.62
CA GLU A 47 2.09 10.48 -10.81
C GLU A 47 2.81 11.79 -10.46
N GLN A 48 2.39 12.47 -9.37
CA GLN A 48 3.06 13.67 -8.87
C GLN A 48 4.46 13.35 -8.32
N VAL A 49 4.66 12.16 -7.73
CA VAL A 49 5.99 11.75 -7.27
C VAL A 49 6.88 11.37 -8.45
N LEU A 50 6.38 10.54 -9.38
CA LEU A 50 7.08 10.13 -10.60
C LEU A 50 7.52 11.32 -11.47
N ASN A 51 6.68 12.36 -11.58
CA ASN A 51 7.01 13.56 -12.35
C ASN A 51 7.82 14.60 -11.57
N ARG A 52 8.21 14.29 -10.31
CA ARG A 52 8.98 15.13 -9.40
C ARG A 52 8.31 16.46 -9.05
N THR A 53 6.99 16.54 -9.12
CA THR A 53 6.20 17.68 -8.61
C THR A 53 5.84 17.54 -7.14
N LEU A 54 5.97 16.33 -6.59
CA LEU A 54 5.88 16.00 -5.18
C LEU A 54 7.09 15.14 -4.82
N SER A 55 7.81 15.48 -3.75
CA SER A 55 9.01 14.72 -3.35
C SER A 55 8.68 13.53 -2.45
N HIS A 56 7.57 13.63 -1.72
CA HIS A 56 7.22 12.70 -0.66
C HIS A 56 5.70 12.71 -0.44
N TYR A 57 5.14 11.54 -0.19
CA TYR A 57 3.73 11.37 0.17
C TYR A 57 3.56 10.17 1.11
N GLU A 58 2.66 10.30 2.07
CA GLU A 58 2.31 9.21 2.97
C GLU A 58 0.82 8.90 2.89
N TYR A 59 0.50 7.62 3.04
CA TYR A 59 -0.86 7.14 3.18
C TYR A 59 -0.97 6.25 4.43
N THR A 60 -1.66 6.73 5.46
CA THR A 60 -1.94 5.93 6.66
C THR A 60 -3.29 5.24 6.52
N GLY A 61 -3.26 3.92 6.34
CA GLY A 61 -4.43 3.06 6.41
C GLY A 61 -4.72 2.61 7.84
N LYS A 62 -5.53 1.55 7.98
CA LYS A 62 -5.89 0.99 9.29
C LYS A 62 -4.79 0.05 9.78
N ILE A 63 -4.34 -0.86 8.93
CA ILE A 63 -3.36 -1.91 9.25
C ILE A 63 -1.95 -1.46 8.87
N TYR A 64 -1.81 -0.76 7.75
CA TYR A 64 -0.51 -0.34 7.22
C TYR A 64 -0.43 1.17 7.02
N HIS A 65 0.80 1.66 6.94
CA HIS A 65 1.09 2.96 6.36
C HIS A 65 2.10 2.80 5.21
N LEU A 66 1.93 3.64 4.19
CA LEU A 66 2.77 3.67 3.01
C LEU A 66 3.57 4.96 3.02
N VAL A 67 4.86 4.85 2.72
CA VAL A 67 5.76 5.97 2.43
C VAL A 67 6.13 5.91 0.96
N ILE A 68 5.99 7.03 0.26
CA ILE A 68 6.17 7.16 -1.20
C ILE A 68 7.16 8.29 -1.44
N GLU A 69 8.40 7.93 -1.75
CA GLU A 69 9.50 8.86 -2.03
C GLU A 69 10.60 8.17 -2.84
N ASP A 70 11.53 8.95 -3.41
CA ASP A 70 12.74 8.45 -4.08
C ASP A 70 12.52 7.32 -5.12
N ASP A 71 11.43 7.42 -5.89
CA ASP A 71 11.01 6.42 -6.90
C ASP A 71 10.60 5.03 -6.35
N GLU A 72 10.41 4.93 -5.02
CA GLU A 72 10.01 3.72 -4.30
C GLU A 72 8.72 3.94 -3.47
N VAL A 73 8.11 2.82 -3.08
CA VAL A 73 7.01 2.74 -2.12
C VAL A 73 7.37 1.71 -1.07
N ASP A 74 7.30 2.12 0.18
CA ASP A 74 7.54 1.28 1.34
C ASP A 74 6.27 1.11 2.15
N VAL A 75 6.01 -0.13 2.58
CA VAL A 75 4.87 -0.50 3.43
C VAL A 75 5.38 -0.81 4.80
N PHE A 76 4.70 -0.28 5.80
CA PHE A 76 5.00 -0.51 7.21
C PHE A 76 3.73 -0.94 7.93
N LEU A 77 3.87 -1.78 8.94
CA LEU A 77 2.76 -2.11 9.83
C LEU A 77 2.49 -0.94 10.78
N ASN A 78 1.21 -0.60 10.94
CA ASN A 78 0.80 0.27 12.03
C ASN A 78 0.92 -0.51 13.33
N ASN A 79 1.79 -0.08 14.25
CA ASN A 79 1.92 -0.70 15.57
C ASN A 79 0.62 -0.52 16.38
N SER A 80 -0.27 -1.51 16.31
CA SER A 80 -1.61 -1.46 16.93
C SER A 80 -1.65 -1.84 18.43
N GLU A 81 -0.55 -2.20 19.09
CA GLU A 81 -0.59 -2.82 20.45
C GLU A 81 0.44 -2.28 21.48
N LEU A 82 1.06 -1.11 21.30
CA LEU A 82 1.99 -0.53 22.29
C LEU A 82 1.80 0.97 22.57
N ALA A 83 0.62 1.54 22.31
CA ALA A 83 0.33 2.92 22.69
C ALA A 83 0.19 3.13 24.23
N HIS A 84 0.50 2.13 25.06
CA HIS A 84 0.39 2.16 26.54
C HIS A 84 1.60 1.51 27.26
N SER A 85 2.83 1.75 26.80
CA SER A 85 4.01 1.47 27.63
C SER A 85 4.98 2.65 27.61
N GLU A 86 5.07 3.32 28.76
CA GLU A 86 6.05 4.37 29.09
C GLU A 86 7.49 3.82 29.19
N PHE A 87 8.01 3.19 28.13
CA PHE A 87 9.41 2.78 28.04
C PHE A 87 9.95 3.00 26.63
N GLU A 88 10.80 4.03 26.54
CA GLU A 88 12.02 4.19 25.73
C GLU A 88 12.30 3.23 24.55
N ASP A 89 12.53 3.89 23.40
CA ASP A 89 13.66 3.71 22.46
C ASP A 89 13.48 2.81 21.21
N ASP A 90 13.37 3.50 20.07
CA ASP A 90 14.06 3.25 18.79
C ASP A 90 14.09 1.82 18.21
N ALA A 91 12.91 1.33 17.83
CA ALA A 91 12.80 0.51 16.61
C ALA A 91 11.46 0.80 15.92
N ILE A 92 11.48 1.75 14.98
CA ILE A 92 10.59 1.59 13.82
C ILE A 92 11.17 0.36 13.13
N ASP A 93 10.55 -0.82 13.33
CA ASP A 93 10.85 -1.97 12.48
C ASP A 93 10.74 -1.49 11.03
N GLY A 94 11.78 -1.76 10.23
CA GLY A 94 11.88 -1.28 8.85
C GLY A 94 10.68 -1.70 8.00
N PRO A 95 10.61 -1.25 6.74
CA PRO A 95 9.49 -1.59 5.87
C PRO A 95 9.31 -3.11 5.80
N VAL A 96 8.05 -3.54 5.91
CA VAL A 96 7.67 -4.96 5.78
C VAL A 96 7.61 -5.42 4.34
N ALA A 97 7.50 -4.47 3.40
CA ALA A 97 7.64 -4.67 1.96
C ALA A 97 8.01 -3.36 1.28
N GLY A 98 8.70 -3.44 0.14
CA GLY A 98 9.04 -2.29 -0.70
C GLY A 98 8.94 -2.64 -2.18
N CYS A 99 8.62 -1.66 -3.03
CA CYS A 99 8.62 -1.83 -4.49
C CYS A 99 8.80 -0.50 -5.22
N GLY A 100 9.05 -0.54 -6.54
CA GLY A 100 9.14 0.68 -7.34
C GLY A 100 7.78 1.34 -7.61
N LEU A 101 7.75 2.68 -7.73
CA LEU A 101 6.52 3.45 -8.01
C LEU A 101 5.75 2.96 -9.23
N VAL A 102 6.46 2.55 -10.28
CA VAL A 102 5.85 2.12 -11.54
C VAL A 102 5.09 0.79 -11.36
N GLU A 103 5.68 -0.14 -10.60
CA GLU A 103 5.06 -1.43 -10.30
C GLU A 103 3.85 -1.26 -9.39
N PHE A 104 3.96 -0.41 -8.36
CA PHE A 104 2.83 -0.09 -7.49
C PHE A 104 1.68 0.60 -8.23
N LYS A 105 1.99 1.56 -9.11
CA LYS A 105 0.97 2.19 -9.96
C LYS A 105 0.27 1.17 -10.84
N HIS A 106 1.01 0.24 -11.45
CA HIS A 106 0.45 -0.82 -12.27
C HIS A 106 -0.47 -1.76 -11.47
N LEU A 107 -0.11 -2.10 -10.23
CA LEU A 107 -0.97 -2.84 -9.31
C LEU A 107 -2.31 -2.11 -9.09
N LEU A 108 -2.27 -0.82 -8.75
CA LEU A 108 -3.47 -0.01 -8.48
C LEU A 108 -4.38 0.14 -9.71
N GLU A 109 -3.81 0.35 -10.89
CA GLU A 109 -4.56 0.45 -12.16
C GLU A 109 -5.22 -0.88 -12.53
N SER A 110 -4.49 -1.98 -12.34
CA SER A 110 -5.00 -3.33 -12.57
C SER A 110 -6.12 -3.65 -11.57
N TRP A 111 -5.99 -3.22 -10.32
CA TRP A 111 -7.01 -3.37 -9.29
C TRP A 111 -8.28 -2.61 -9.61
N LEU A 112 -8.17 -1.34 -10.04
CA LEU A 112 -9.32 -0.56 -10.51
C LEU A 112 -10.07 -1.25 -11.64
N THR A 113 -9.32 -1.85 -12.58
CA THR A 113 -9.89 -2.61 -13.69
C THR A 113 -10.61 -3.86 -13.19
N PHE A 114 -10.05 -4.56 -12.20
CA PHE A 114 -10.63 -5.77 -11.61
C PHE A 114 -11.94 -5.50 -10.84
N ILE A 115 -11.99 -4.43 -10.04
CA ILE A 115 -13.18 -4.10 -9.25
C ILE A 115 -14.27 -3.35 -10.04
N GLY A 116 -14.02 -3.09 -11.32
CA GLY A 116 -14.99 -2.65 -12.34
C GLY A 116 -15.58 -1.28 -12.11
#